data_AF-A0A818N266-F1
#
_entry.id   AF-A0A818N266-F1
#
_cell.length_a   1.000
_cell.length_b   1.000
_cell.length_c   1.000
_cell.angle_alpha   90.00
_cell.angle_beta   90.00
_cell.angle_gamma   90.00
#
_symmetry.space_group_name_H-M   'P 1'
#
loop_
_entity.id
_entity.type
_entity.pdbx_description
1 polymer ?
#
loop_
_entity_poly.entity_id
_entity_poly.type
_entity_poly.pdbx_seq_one_letter_code
_entity_poly.pdbx_strand_id
1 'polypeptide(L)'
;MDVPIRSGTNIVIFAFGLVDPDICRFDGDISYHDNRRGSQMIPLRFYANPPIDEKFAGLDSFEFRMNNYRVPSNETTYYCKVFKIPIDYPTKKHAIAYKVLINPDNRDLVHHFTLSECDPSTTFNDANLPEGVCDDVVQSVKMCTMDTVVGWATGGQDIVEYPEEAGYAIGGELAIKYYMIEMHYDNPNLASNRIDSSGIQFYIGKQLRPYDLGRIIFGTLSTPFDLAIPPQVNRFIVDCYCPPSVTQNFPESGITVVLAFPHTHLQGL
;
A
#
# COMPACT_ATOMS: atom_id res chain seq x y z
N MET A 1 -32.96 8.42 -9.08
CA MET A 1 -32.41 7.12 -9.53
C MET A 1 -31.45 6.66 -8.46
N ASP A 2 -31.58 5.42 -8.03
CA ASP A 2 -30.71 4.88 -6.99
C ASP A 2 -29.31 4.63 -7.53
N VAL A 3 -28.29 4.85 -6.70
CA VAL A 3 -26.90 4.56 -7.04
C VAL A 3 -26.61 3.10 -6.68
N PRO A 4 -26.15 2.26 -7.62
CA PRO A 4 -25.84 0.87 -7.31
C PRO A 4 -24.60 0.80 -6.40
N ILE A 5 -24.69 0.03 -5.31
CA ILE A 5 -23.53 -0.29 -4.48
C ILE A 5 -22.64 -1.24 -5.28
N ARG A 6 -21.46 -0.79 -5.67
CA ARG A 6 -20.48 -1.57 -6.46
C ARG A 6 -19.38 -2.13 -5.57
N SER A 7 -18.69 -3.16 -6.05
CA SER A 7 -17.42 -3.58 -5.47
C SER A 7 -16.38 -2.46 -5.63
N GLY A 8 -15.57 -2.22 -4.60
CA GLY A 8 -14.62 -1.09 -4.54
C GLY A 8 -15.09 0.03 -3.61
N THR A 9 -14.58 1.23 -3.86
CA THR A 9 -14.84 2.43 -3.05
C THR A 9 -16.20 3.03 -3.36
N ASN A 10 -17.00 3.31 -2.33
CA ASN A 10 -18.27 4.01 -2.46
C ASN A 10 -18.14 5.38 -1.78
N ILE A 11 -18.70 6.43 -2.39
CA ILE A 11 -18.73 7.76 -1.78
C ILE A 11 -20.04 7.89 -1.01
N VAL A 12 -19.93 7.95 0.32
CA VAL A 12 -21.05 8.23 1.22
C VAL A 12 -21.09 9.72 1.47
N ILE A 13 -22.21 10.36 1.14
CA ILE A 13 -22.44 11.78 1.46
C ILE A 13 -23.24 11.88 2.75
N PHE A 14 -22.91 12.87 3.58
CA PHE A 14 -23.67 13.18 4.79
C PHE A 14 -24.02 14.66 4.84
N ALA A 15 -25.15 14.96 5.46
CA ALA A 15 -25.57 16.31 5.81
C ALA A 15 -26.49 16.24 7.04
N PHE A 16 -26.46 17.25 7.91
CA PHE A 16 -27.31 17.27 9.10
C PHE A 16 -27.89 18.65 9.43
N GLY A 17 -29.15 18.65 9.88
CA GLY A 17 -29.88 19.82 10.36
C GLY A 17 -29.42 20.27 11.75
N LEU A 18 -29.75 21.50 12.15
CA LEU A 18 -29.60 21.95 13.54
C LEU A 18 -30.81 21.57 14.40
N VAL A 19 -31.91 21.26 13.74
CA VAL A 19 -33.19 20.92 14.36
C VAL A 19 -33.64 19.63 13.71
N ASP A 20 -34.01 18.65 14.53
CA ASP A 20 -34.62 17.43 14.03
C ASP A 20 -36.00 17.76 13.45
N PRO A 21 -36.34 17.24 12.25
CA PRO A 21 -37.63 17.49 11.65
C PRO A 21 -38.74 16.94 12.56
N ASP A 22 -39.82 17.71 12.76
CA ASP A 22 -41.01 17.20 13.42
C ASP A 22 -41.70 16.22 12.47
N ILE A 23 -41.57 14.93 12.79
CA ILE A 23 -42.16 13.81 12.03
C ILE A 23 -43.66 13.99 11.79
N CYS A 24 -44.36 14.75 12.64
CA CYS A 24 -45.80 14.96 12.52
C CYS A 24 -46.19 16.11 11.59
N ARG A 25 -45.26 16.98 11.20
CA ARG A 25 -45.54 18.21 10.45
C ARG A 25 -44.89 18.29 9.08
N PHE A 26 -43.98 17.37 8.73
CA PHE A 26 -43.24 17.40 7.46
C PHE A 26 -42.57 18.76 7.17
N ASP A 27 -42.15 19.45 8.22
CA ASP A 27 -41.56 20.79 8.24
C ASP A 27 -40.03 20.75 8.41
N GLY A 28 -39.42 19.62 8.05
CA GLY A 28 -37.96 19.50 7.97
C GLY A 28 -37.39 20.45 6.92
N ASP A 29 -36.74 21.51 7.38
CA ASP A 29 -36.00 22.42 6.51
C ASP A 29 -34.73 21.72 6.01
N ILE A 30 -34.78 21.23 4.77
CA ILE A 30 -33.63 20.69 4.01
C ILE A 30 -32.89 21.83 3.29
N SER A 31 -32.84 23.01 3.91
CA SER A 31 -32.08 24.16 3.40
C SER A 31 -30.59 23.82 3.27
N TYR A 32 -29.87 24.70 2.60
CA TYR A 32 -28.43 24.54 2.39
C TYR A 32 -27.71 24.32 3.73
N HIS A 33 -27.04 23.17 3.86
CA HIS A 33 -26.47 22.67 5.11
C HIS A 33 -25.14 23.36 5.51
N ASP A 34 -24.64 24.31 4.71
CA ASP A 34 -23.38 25.03 4.94
C ASP A 34 -22.22 24.06 5.23
N ASN A 35 -21.43 24.29 6.27
CA ASN A 35 -20.33 23.41 6.71
C ASN A 35 -20.78 22.09 7.38
N ARG A 36 -22.10 21.81 7.48
CA ARG A 36 -22.66 20.58 8.07
C ARG A 36 -22.94 19.50 7.04
N ARG A 37 -22.09 19.42 6.03
CA ARG A 37 -22.17 18.44 4.94
C ARG A 37 -20.77 18.00 4.55
N GLY A 38 -20.67 16.80 4.01
CA GLY A 38 -19.42 16.27 3.52
C GLY A 38 -19.59 14.96 2.80
N SER A 39 -18.47 14.35 2.47
CA SER A 39 -18.41 13.03 1.85
C SER A 39 -17.26 12.23 2.41
N GLN A 40 -17.44 10.92 2.51
CA GLN A 40 -16.40 9.97 2.90
C GLN A 40 -16.35 8.80 1.93
N MET A 41 -15.16 8.35 1.59
CA MET A 41 -14.93 7.13 0.81
C MET A 41 -14.93 5.92 1.74
N ILE A 42 -15.86 4.98 1.51
CA ILE A 42 -16.03 3.78 2.34
C ILE A 42 -16.26 2.55 1.44
N PRO A 43 -15.56 1.43 1.68
CA PRO A 43 -15.86 0.18 1.00
C PRO A 43 -17.08 -0.52 1.64
N LEU A 44 -18.29 -0.22 1.15
CA LEU A 44 -19.55 -0.76 1.71
C LEU A 44 -19.72 -2.28 1.55
N ARG A 45 -18.93 -2.92 0.69
CA ARG A 45 -18.95 -4.38 0.46
C ARG A 45 -17.81 -5.14 1.15
N PHE A 46 -16.95 -4.46 1.91
CA PHE A 46 -15.91 -5.13 2.69
C PHE A 46 -16.45 -5.49 4.07
N TYR A 47 -16.35 -6.77 4.42
CA TYR A 47 -16.58 -7.24 5.78
C TYR A 47 -15.43 -6.70 6.65
N ALA A 48 -15.77 -5.92 7.68
CA ALA A 48 -14.85 -5.61 8.74
C ALA A 48 -14.49 -6.93 9.43
N ASN A 49 -13.29 -7.45 9.17
CA ASN A 49 -12.78 -8.55 9.97
C ASN A 49 -12.55 -8.05 11.41
N PRO A 50 -12.82 -8.88 12.44
CA PRO A 50 -12.53 -8.55 13.85
C PRO A 50 -11.05 -8.20 14.04
N PRO A 51 -10.64 -7.62 15.19
CA PRO A 51 -9.28 -7.13 15.38
C PRO A 51 -8.25 -8.23 15.06
N ILE A 52 -7.62 -8.08 13.90
CA ILE A 52 -6.77 -9.09 13.28
C ILE A 52 -5.51 -9.35 14.14
N ASP A 53 -5.17 -8.43 15.04
CA ASP A 53 -4.04 -8.55 15.97
C ASP A 53 -4.12 -9.77 16.90
N GLU A 54 -5.32 -10.14 17.39
CA GLU A 54 -5.46 -11.33 18.26
C GLU A 54 -5.22 -12.63 17.48
N LYS A 55 -5.58 -12.65 16.18
CA LYS A 55 -5.43 -13.84 15.32
C LYS A 55 -3.97 -14.22 15.09
N PHE A 56 -3.08 -13.24 15.06
CA PHE A 56 -1.64 -13.46 14.83
C PHE A 56 -0.80 -13.39 16.11
N ALA A 57 -1.44 -13.28 17.27
CA ALA A 57 -0.76 -13.32 18.55
C ALA A 57 0.03 -14.63 18.71
N GLY A 58 1.31 -14.50 19.07
CA GLY A 58 2.22 -15.63 19.29
C GLY A 58 2.76 -16.31 18.02
N LEU A 59 2.55 -15.71 16.84
CA LEU A 59 3.31 -16.06 15.64
C LEU A 59 4.69 -15.40 15.66
N ASP A 60 5.66 -16.06 15.02
CA ASP A 60 6.94 -15.42 14.71
C ASP A 60 6.68 -14.23 13.77
N SER A 61 7.46 -13.16 13.93
CA SER A 61 7.32 -11.96 13.10
C SER A 61 8.64 -11.24 12.94
N PHE A 62 8.71 -10.37 11.94
CA PHE A 62 9.81 -9.43 11.79
C PHE A 62 9.33 -8.11 11.20
N GLU A 63 10.13 -7.06 11.40
CA GLU A 63 9.78 -5.69 11.03
C GLU A 63 10.84 -5.04 10.16
N PHE A 64 10.38 -4.17 9.26
CA PHE A 64 11.20 -3.14 8.61
C PHE A 64 10.69 -1.78 9.06
N ARG A 65 11.52 -1.01 9.77
CA ARG A 65 11.12 0.29 10.34
C ARG A 65 12.14 1.38 10.06
N MET A 66 11.62 2.57 9.76
CA MET A 66 12.44 3.78 9.79
C MET A 66 13.06 3.94 11.18
N ASN A 67 14.31 4.40 11.22
CA ASN A 67 15.07 4.54 12.46
C ASN A 67 15.13 6.00 12.88
N ASN A 68 14.08 6.48 13.53
CA ASN A 68 13.94 7.88 13.99
C ASN A 68 14.31 8.88 12.90
N TYR A 69 13.79 8.67 11.69
CA TYR A 69 14.06 9.53 10.55
C TYR A 69 13.49 10.92 10.81
N ARG A 70 14.35 11.94 10.68
CA ARG A 70 13.93 13.33 10.84
C ARG A 70 13.35 13.83 9.51
N VAL A 71 12.03 13.88 9.42
CA VAL A 71 11.36 14.29 8.19
C VAL A 71 11.66 15.77 7.91
N PRO A 72 12.13 16.13 6.70
CA PRO A 72 12.35 17.51 6.30
C PRO A 72 11.05 18.33 6.32
N SER A 73 11.17 19.64 6.51
CA SER A 73 10.06 20.58 6.41
C SER A 73 9.76 20.97 4.94
N ASN A 74 9.92 20.03 4.01
CA ASN A 74 9.59 20.21 2.59
C ASN A 74 8.16 19.73 2.35
N GLU A 75 7.47 20.33 1.38
CA GLU A 75 6.08 19.99 1.05
C GLU A 75 5.88 18.51 0.72
N THR A 76 6.80 17.92 -0.07
CA THR A 76 6.82 16.48 -0.36
C THR A 76 8.23 15.93 -0.12
N THR A 77 8.32 14.71 0.40
CA THR A 77 9.59 13.98 0.52
C THR A 77 9.38 12.49 0.26
N TYR A 78 10.13 11.94 -0.69
CA TYR A 78 10.26 10.51 -0.89
C TYR A 78 11.57 10.06 -0.28
N TYR A 79 11.49 9.20 0.73
CA TYR A 79 12.65 8.68 1.45
C TYR A 79 12.78 7.17 1.22
N CYS A 80 13.92 6.76 0.70
CA CYS A 80 14.23 5.39 0.37
C CYS A 80 15.18 4.83 1.43
N LYS A 81 14.87 3.64 1.95
CA LYS A 81 15.73 2.93 2.90
C LYS A 81 15.77 1.45 2.58
N VAL A 82 16.97 0.92 2.39
CA VAL A 82 17.22 -0.52 2.21
C VAL A 82 17.37 -1.19 3.56
N PHE A 83 16.74 -2.35 3.68
CA PHE A 83 16.76 -3.23 4.82
C PHE A 83 17.29 -4.59 4.40
N LYS A 84 18.08 -5.21 5.26
CA LYS A 84 18.32 -6.65 5.19
C LYS A 84 17.19 -7.36 5.93
N ILE A 85 16.73 -8.50 5.41
CA ILE A 85 15.81 -9.35 6.17
C ILE A 85 16.46 -9.72 7.52
N PRO A 86 15.80 -9.44 8.66
CA PRO A 86 16.43 -9.56 9.98
C PRO A 86 16.51 -11.02 10.47
N ILE A 87 15.81 -11.94 9.81
CA ILE A 87 15.80 -13.37 10.14
C ILE A 87 16.33 -14.15 8.95
N ASP A 88 17.36 -14.95 9.19
CA ASP A 88 17.87 -15.90 8.20
C ASP A 88 17.08 -17.21 8.32
N TYR A 89 16.17 -17.43 7.38
CA TYR A 89 15.39 -18.66 7.29
C TYR A 89 16.09 -19.65 6.35
N PRO A 90 16.74 -20.72 6.88
CA PRO A 90 17.46 -21.69 6.05
C PRO A 90 16.54 -22.53 5.16
N THR A 91 15.24 -22.56 5.48
CA THR A 91 14.20 -23.25 4.71
C THR A 91 13.08 -22.28 4.39
N LYS A 92 12.35 -22.52 3.30
CA LYS A 92 11.21 -21.70 2.91
C LYS A 92 10.20 -21.58 4.06
N LYS A 93 9.72 -20.37 4.30
CA LYS A 93 8.59 -20.04 5.18
C LYS A 93 7.59 -19.19 4.41
N HIS A 94 6.35 -19.14 4.91
CA HIS A 94 5.33 -18.25 4.38
C HIS A 94 5.00 -17.17 5.40
N ALA A 95 5.16 -15.91 5.01
CA ALA A 95 4.42 -14.84 5.66
C ALA A 95 2.94 -14.97 5.26
N ILE A 96 2.04 -14.92 6.24
CA ILE A 96 0.59 -15.13 6.04
C ILE A 96 -0.23 -13.86 6.22
N ALA A 97 0.41 -12.81 6.74
CA ALA A 97 -0.15 -11.48 6.87
C ALA A 97 0.97 -10.45 7.02
N TYR A 98 0.63 -9.19 6.77
CA TYR A 98 1.47 -8.06 7.15
C TYR A 98 0.65 -7.00 7.87
N LYS A 99 1.31 -6.24 8.74
CA LYS A 99 0.77 -5.07 9.44
C LYS A 99 1.61 -3.85 9.15
N VAL A 100 0.97 -2.79 8.73
CA VAL A 100 1.54 -1.47 8.63
C VAL A 100 1.66 -0.85 10.01
N LEU A 101 2.84 -0.32 10.30
CA LEU A 101 3.19 0.31 11.56
C LEU A 101 3.36 1.81 11.30
N ILE A 102 2.27 2.59 11.33
CA ILE A 102 2.38 4.05 11.24
C ILE A 102 2.62 4.64 12.63
N ASN A 103 3.65 5.49 12.76
CA ASN A 103 3.85 6.28 13.97
C ASN A 103 2.58 7.14 14.20
N PRO A 104 1.87 6.98 15.35
CA PRO A 104 0.64 7.72 15.62
C PRO A 104 0.80 9.24 15.48
N ASP A 105 1.98 9.76 15.85
CA ASP A 105 2.30 11.18 15.76
C ASP A 105 2.51 11.68 14.33
N ASN A 106 2.58 10.79 13.33
CA ASN A 106 2.82 11.11 11.92
C ASN A 106 1.75 10.56 10.96
N ARG A 107 0.56 10.19 11.46
CA ARG A 107 -0.56 9.76 10.58
C ARG A 107 -1.02 10.83 9.60
N ASP A 108 -0.81 12.11 9.93
CA ASP A 108 -1.05 13.26 9.06
C ASP A 108 0.04 13.47 7.99
N LEU A 109 1.20 12.81 8.15
CA LEU A 109 2.41 13.07 7.36
C LEU A 109 2.74 11.90 6.43
N VAL A 110 2.62 10.66 6.89
CA VAL A 110 2.89 9.47 6.08
C VAL A 110 1.73 9.24 5.12
N HIS A 111 1.89 9.67 3.87
CA HIS A 111 0.82 9.61 2.89
C HIS A 111 0.68 8.21 2.27
N HIS A 112 1.81 7.61 1.89
CA HIS A 112 1.89 6.22 1.42
C HIS A 112 3.30 5.65 1.59
N PHE A 113 3.43 4.33 1.49
CA PHE A 113 4.73 3.70 1.30
C PHE A 113 4.62 2.44 0.43
N THR A 114 5.75 2.07 -0.16
CA THR A 114 5.93 0.81 -0.84
C THR A 114 7.03 0.00 -0.16
N LEU A 115 6.90 -1.32 -0.19
CA LEU A 115 7.98 -2.24 0.09
C LEU A 115 8.30 -2.98 -1.20
N SER A 116 9.54 -2.93 -1.63
CA SER A 116 10.01 -3.60 -2.83
C SER A 116 11.11 -4.60 -2.53
N GLU A 117 11.11 -5.72 -3.25
CA GLU A 117 12.23 -6.66 -3.25
C GLU A 117 13.39 -6.08 -4.05
N CYS A 118 14.61 -6.24 -3.54
CA CYS A 118 15.80 -6.04 -4.34
C CYS A 118 16.07 -7.28 -5.21
N ASP A 119 16.72 -7.09 -6.36
CA ASP A 119 17.18 -8.18 -7.21
C ASP A 119 17.97 -9.21 -6.37
N PRO A 120 17.69 -10.53 -6.51
CA PRO A 120 18.32 -11.58 -5.70
C PRO A 120 19.86 -11.60 -5.76
N SER A 121 20.45 -11.11 -6.85
CA SER A 121 21.90 -11.02 -7.04
C SER A 121 22.54 -9.83 -6.31
N THR A 122 21.73 -8.90 -5.81
CA THR A 122 22.20 -7.70 -5.12
C THR A 122 22.87 -8.04 -3.80
N THR A 123 24.04 -7.45 -3.58
CA THR A 123 24.75 -7.53 -2.30
C THR A 123 25.15 -6.13 -1.86
N PHE A 124 24.73 -5.73 -0.67
CA PHE A 124 25.12 -4.48 -0.03
C PHE A 124 26.15 -4.74 1.08
N ASN A 125 26.76 -3.67 1.57
CA ASN A 125 27.47 -3.71 2.84
C ASN A 125 26.44 -3.60 3.98
N ASP A 126 26.22 -4.68 4.72
CA ASP A 126 25.26 -4.72 5.83
C ASP A 126 25.50 -3.64 6.90
N ALA A 127 26.74 -3.18 7.07
CA ALA A 127 27.06 -2.12 8.01
C ALA A 127 26.66 -0.72 7.53
N ASN A 128 26.34 -0.57 6.23
CA ASN A 128 25.99 0.70 5.61
C ASN A 128 25.03 0.47 4.43
N LEU A 129 23.81 0.05 4.74
CA LEU A 129 22.75 -0.11 3.74
C LEU A 129 22.33 1.26 3.17
N PRO A 130 22.03 1.36 1.86
CA PRO A 130 21.61 2.62 1.27
C PRO A 130 20.35 3.19 1.92
N GLU A 131 20.41 4.47 2.28
CA GLU A 131 19.24 5.26 2.67
C GLU A 131 19.41 6.74 2.31
N GLY A 132 18.32 7.43 2.00
CA GLY A 132 18.35 8.83 1.60
C GLY A 132 17.07 9.30 0.93
N VAL A 133 17.03 10.58 0.56
CA VAL A 133 15.99 11.06 -0.37
C VAL A 133 16.13 10.25 -1.66
N CYS A 134 15.03 9.69 -2.14
CA CYS A 134 15.06 8.67 -3.20
C CYS A 134 15.82 9.13 -4.45
N ASP A 135 15.62 10.38 -4.88
CA ASP A 135 16.31 10.97 -6.02
C ASP A 135 17.84 11.03 -5.83
N ASP A 136 18.30 11.28 -4.61
CA ASP A 136 19.73 11.38 -4.27
C ASP A 136 20.40 10.00 -4.22
N VAL A 137 19.64 8.95 -3.91
CA VAL A 137 20.15 7.56 -3.78
C VAL A 137 19.73 6.64 -4.91
N VAL A 138 19.10 7.16 -5.96
CA VAL A 138 18.52 6.37 -7.06
C VAL A 138 19.48 5.32 -7.61
N GLN A 139 20.75 5.67 -7.78
CA GLN A 139 21.75 4.73 -8.31
C GLN A 139 22.10 3.61 -7.33
N SER A 140 22.08 3.90 -6.03
CA SER A 140 22.35 2.93 -4.96
C SER A 140 21.19 1.97 -4.74
N VAL A 141 19.96 2.41 -5.02
CA VAL A 141 18.73 1.63 -4.79
C VAL A 141 18.09 1.07 -6.05
N LYS A 142 18.64 1.35 -7.24
CA LYS A 142 18.08 0.94 -8.55
C LYS A 142 17.71 -0.54 -8.67
N MET A 143 18.40 -1.41 -7.95
CA MET A 143 18.13 -2.85 -7.99
C MET A 143 16.88 -3.24 -7.17
N CYS A 144 16.28 -2.29 -6.45
CA CYS A 144 15.14 -2.48 -5.57
C CYS A 144 13.89 -1.72 -6.02
N THR A 145 13.89 -1.10 -7.20
CA THR A 145 12.79 -0.24 -7.66
C THR A 145 11.76 -0.97 -8.52
N MET A 146 12.06 -2.18 -8.97
CA MET A 146 11.25 -2.86 -9.99
C MET A 146 10.11 -3.66 -9.41
N ASP A 147 10.17 -4.00 -8.12
CA ASP A 147 9.46 -5.17 -7.63
C ASP A 147 8.73 -4.99 -6.31
N THR A 148 7.68 -4.17 -6.36
CA THR A 148 6.85 -3.82 -5.20
C THR A 148 5.98 -4.99 -4.74
N VAL A 149 6.15 -5.39 -3.48
CA VAL A 149 5.41 -6.49 -2.83
C VAL A 149 4.31 -6.01 -1.91
N VAL A 150 4.46 -4.81 -1.34
CA VAL A 150 3.43 -4.20 -0.50
C VAL A 150 3.29 -2.74 -0.90
N GLY A 151 2.05 -2.30 -1.05
CA GLY A 151 1.68 -0.89 -1.13
C GLY A 151 0.68 -0.58 -0.02
N TRP A 152 0.87 0.57 0.63
CA TRP A 152 -0.09 1.11 1.57
C TRP A 152 -0.21 2.61 1.34
N ALA A 153 -1.43 3.13 1.45
CA ALA A 153 -1.71 4.56 1.41
C ALA A 153 -2.72 4.91 2.49
N THR A 154 -2.84 6.20 2.79
CA THR A 154 -3.82 6.73 3.74
C THR A 154 -5.23 6.20 3.43
N GLY A 155 -5.90 5.63 4.44
CA GLY A 155 -7.21 4.98 4.30
C GLY A 155 -7.16 3.49 3.97
N GLY A 156 -5.99 2.94 3.68
CA GLY A 156 -5.75 1.50 3.57
C GLY A 156 -5.90 0.79 4.91
N GLN A 157 -6.09 -0.54 4.87
CA GLN A 157 -6.12 -1.36 6.08
C GLN A 157 -4.72 -1.40 6.70
N ASP A 158 -4.65 -1.22 8.02
CA ASP A 158 -3.40 -1.32 8.77
C ASP A 158 -2.87 -2.76 8.82
N ILE A 159 -3.71 -3.77 8.54
CA ILE A 159 -3.32 -5.17 8.57
C ILE A 159 -4.04 -5.94 7.47
N VAL A 160 -3.28 -6.72 6.72
CA VAL A 160 -3.75 -7.48 5.57
C VAL A 160 -3.36 -8.93 5.76
N GLU A 161 -4.38 -9.79 5.75
CA GLU A 161 -4.21 -11.23 5.77
C GLU A 161 -4.23 -11.80 4.35
N TYR A 162 -3.30 -12.69 4.06
CA TYR A 162 -3.29 -13.45 2.82
C TYR A 162 -4.25 -14.65 2.88
N PRO A 163 -4.80 -15.12 1.74
CA PRO A 163 -5.73 -16.26 1.69
C PRO A 163 -5.17 -17.53 2.32
N GLU A 164 -6.02 -18.39 2.89
CA GLU A 164 -5.60 -19.61 3.58
C GLU A 164 -4.78 -20.56 2.69
N GLU A 165 -4.97 -20.50 1.38
CA GLU A 165 -4.31 -21.33 0.38
C GLU A 165 -2.92 -20.84 -0.02
N ALA A 166 -2.59 -19.56 0.23
CA ALA A 166 -1.36 -18.95 -0.28
C ALA A 166 -0.62 -18.08 0.75
N GLY A 167 0.71 -18.11 0.70
CA GLY A 167 1.54 -17.25 1.55
C GLY A 167 2.70 -16.63 0.80
N TYR A 168 3.18 -15.50 1.27
CA TYR A 168 4.33 -14.83 0.68
C TYR A 168 5.61 -15.57 1.07
N ALA A 169 6.29 -16.13 0.07
CA ALA A 169 7.45 -16.98 0.28
C ALA A 169 8.67 -16.16 0.69
N ILE A 170 9.31 -16.59 1.78
CA ILE A 170 10.55 -16.02 2.30
C ILE A 170 11.53 -17.14 2.69
N GLY A 171 12.82 -16.85 2.69
CA GLY A 171 13.84 -17.84 3.07
C GLY A 171 14.11 -18.92 2.01
N GLY A 172 15.05 -19.82 2.32
CA GLY A 172 15.54 -20.84 1.39
C GLY A 172 16.56 -20.33 0.37
N GLU A 173 16.91 -21.16 -0.63
CA GLU A 173 18.02 -20.91 -1.55
C GLU A 173 17.82 -19.69 -2.48
N LEU A 174 16.57 -19.38 -2.80
CA LEU A 174 16.19 -18.25 -3.68
C LEU A 174 15.69 -17.04 -2.88
N ALA A 175 16.03 -16.96 -1.59
CA ALA A 175 15.55 -15.91 -0.70
C ALA A 175 16.02 -14.52 -1.14
N ILE A 176 15.08 -13.59 -1.18
CA ILE A 176 15.37 -12.17 -1.23
C ILE A 176 16.03 -11.75 0.08
N LYS A 177 17.23 -11.17 -0.03
CA LYS A 177 18.03 -10.75 1.13
C LYS A 177 17.72 -9.33 1.57
N TYR A 178 17.39 -8.47 0.60
CA TYR A 178 17.22 -7.05 0.81
C TYR A 178 15.88 -6.57 0.29
N TYR A 179 15.29 -5.66 1.05
CA TYR A 179 14.04 -5.01 0.75
C TYR A 179 14.25 -3.51 0.84
N MET A 180 13.49 -2.73 0.08
CA MET A 180 13.52 -1.28 0.17
C MET A 180 12.14 -0.77 0.56
N ILE A 181 12.07 0.08 1.57
CA ILE A 181 10.90 0.93 1.77
C ILE A 181 11.14 2.26 1.07
N GLU A 182 10.21 2.65 0.21
CA GLU A 182 10.04 4.03 -0.24
C GLU A 182 8.85 4.63 0.51
N MET A 183 9.13 5.61 1.36
CA MET A 183 8.14 6.30 2.18
C MET A 183 7.88 7.68 1.59
N HIS A 184 6.62 7.99 1.29
CA HIS A 184 6.20 9.31 0.86
C HIS A 184 5.58 10.08 2.02
N TYR A 185 6.23 11.18 2.39
CA TYR A 185 5.74 12.15 3.34
C TYR A 185 5.10 13.33 2.60
N ASP A 186 3.84 13.61 2.92
CA ASP A 186 3.11 14.80 2.46
C ASP A 186 2.99 15.78 3.63
N ASN A 187 3.64 16.93 3.52
CA ASN A 187 3.81 17.90 4.60
C ASN A 187 3.36 19.31 4.15
N PRO A 188 2.06 19.51 3.85
CA PRO A 188 1.56 20.77 3.31
C PRO A 188 1.74 21.96 4.27
N ASN A 189 1.89 21.68 5.58
CA ASN A 189 2.10 22.69 6.61
C ASN A 189 3.58 23.00 6.86
N LEU A 190 4.51 22.37 6.13
CA LEU A 190 5.95 22.52 6.30
C LEU A 190 6.40 22.31 7.76
N ALA A 191 5.74 21.37 8.45
CA ALA A 191 6.01 21.07 9.84
C ALA A 191 7.47 20.61 10.00
N SER A 192 8.13 21.10 11.04
CA SER A 192 9.51 20.74 11.38
C SER A 192 9.56 19.88 12.64
N ASN A 193 10.73 19.31 12.93
CA ASN A 193 10.97 18.48 14.13
C ASN A 193 10.09 17.22 14.22
N ARG A 194 9.60 16.73 13.07
CA ARG A 194 8.87 15.46 12.98
C ARG A 194 9.88 14.32 12.90
N ILE A 195 9.68 13.30 13.74
CA ILE A 195 10.53 12.11 13.80
C ILE A 195 9.66 10.91 13.47
N ASP A 196 10.05 10.15 12.46
CA ASP A 196 9.32 8.99 12.00
C ASP A 196 10.03 7.67 12.32
N SER A 197 9.23 6.70 12.74
CA SER A 197 9.63 5.32 12.98
C SER A 197 8.61 4.35 12.37
N SER A 198 7.93 4.80 11.31
CA SER A 198 6.92 4.03 10.62
C SER A 198 7.55 2.89 9.81
N GLY A 199 6.74 1.91 9.42
CA GLY A 199 7.22 0.73 8.70
C GLY A 199 6.19 -0.35 8.54
N ILE A 200 6.65 -1.60 8.50
CA ILE A 200 5.82 -2.78 8.25
C ILE A 200 6.33 -3.98 9.05
N GLN A 201 5.41 -4.84 9.48
CA GLN A 201 5.64 -6.11 10.15
C GLN A 201 5.07 -7.25 9.32
N PHE A 202 5.78 -8.37 9.21
CA PHE A 202 5.27 -9.61 8.62
C PHE A 202 5.04 -10.67 9.70
N TYR A 203 3.91 -11.38 9.61
CA TYR A 203 3.58 -12.52 10.49
C TYR A 203 3.82 -13.83 9.76
N ILE A 204 4.55 -14.74 10.41
CA ILE A 204 5.01 -15.98 9.81
C ILE A 204 4.10 -17.13 10.20
N GLY A 205 3.62 -17.85 9.18
CA GLY A 205 2.81 -19.04 9.38
C GLY A 205 3.63 -20.19 9.99
N LYS A 206 2.99 -20.95 10.88
CA LYS A 206 3.60 -22.15 11.49
C LYS A 206 3.88 -23.26 10.48
N GLN A 207 3.13 -23.30 9.38
CA GLN A 207 3.22 -24.28 8.31
C GLN A 207 3.19 -23.57 6.95
N LEU A 208 3.77 -24.22 5.94
CA LEU A 208 3.65 -23.76 4.56
C LEU A 208 2.20 -23.91 4.10
N ARG A 209 1.70 -22.88 3.42
CA ARG A 209 0.42 -22.96 2.70
C ARG A 209 0.63 -23.67 1.35
N PRO A 210 -0.44 -24.22 0.74
CA PRO A 210 -0.33 -24.96 -0.52
C PRO A 210 0.35 -24.21 -1.68
N TYR A 211 0.18 -22.89 -1.75
CA TYR A 211 0.69 -22.06 -2.85
C TYR A 211 1.57 -20.90 -2.35
N ASP A 212 2.49 -20.49 -3.23
CA ASP A 212 3.30 -19.28 -3.03
C ASP A 212 2.54 -18.10 -3.66
N LEU A 213 2.51 -16.96 -2.98
CA LEU A 213 2.00 -15.73 -3.56
C LEU A 213 2.97 -15.19 -4.59
N GLY A 214 2.50 -15.04 -5.83
CA GLY A 214 3.15 -14.27 -6.88
C GLY A 214 2.49 -12.90 -7.04
N ARG A 215 3.14 -12.04 -7.83
CA ARG A 215 2.61 -10.73 -8.21
C ARG A 215 2.77 -10.52 -9.70
N ILE A 216 1.86 -9.74 -10.27
CA ILE A 216 1.92 -9.28 -11.65
C ILE A 216 1.58 -7.79 -11.63
N ILE A 217 2.47 -6.97 -12.16
CA ILE A 217 2.26 -5.54 -12.30
C ILE A 217 1.79 -5.27 -13.72
N PHE A 218 0.63 -4.61 -13.86
CA PHE A 218 0.11 -4.11 -15.13
C PHE A 218 0.10 -2.59 -15.09
N GLY A 219 0.59 -1.95 -16.15
CA GLY A 219 0.55 -0.50 -16.25
C GLY A 219 1.55 0.04 -17.25
N THR A 220 1.66 1.37 -17.24
CA THR A 220 2.70 2.12 -17.93
C THR A 220 3.81 2.45 -16.93
N LEU A 221 5.06 2.49 -17.39
CA LEU A 221 6.12 3.07 -16.58
C LEU A 221 5.88 4.58 -16.40
N SER A 222 6.32 5.13 -15.28
CA SER A 222 6.18 6.55 -14.95
C SER A 222 7.21 7.41 -15.70
N THR A 223 7.33 7.26 -17.01
CA THR A 223 8.15 8.17 -17.83
C THR A 223 7.26 9.13 -18.63
N PRO A 224 7.72 10.38 -18.88
CA PRO A 224 6.97 11.33 -19.70
C PRO A 224 6.65 10.84 -21.12
N PHE A 225 7.34 9.80 -21.57
CA PHE A 225 7.19 9.23 -22.91
C PHE A 225 6.18 8.08 -22.97
N ASP A 226 5.82 7.48 -21.83
CA ASP A 226 4.96 6.29 -21.80
C ASP A 226 3.47 6.64 -21.71
N LEU A 227 3.12 7.73 -21.03
CA LEU A 227 1.73 8.15 -20.86
C LEU A 227 1.59 9.69 -20.80
N ALA A 228 0.82 10.25 -21.74
CA ALA A 228 0.45 11.67 -21.74
C ALA A 228 -1.06 11.81 -21.88
N ILE A 229 -1.69 12.51 -20.93
CA ILE A 229 -3.13 12.81 -20.95
C ILE A 229 -3.31 14.23 -21.49
N PRO A 230 -4.05 14.44 -22.60
CA PRO A 230 -4.30 15.78 -23.13
C PRO A 230 -5.06 16.65 -22.11
N PRO A 231 -4.78 17.96 -22.03
CA PRO A 231 -5.53 18.85 -21.16
C PRO A 231 -7.00 18.97 -21.61
N GLN A 232 -7.89 19.25 -20.66
CA GLN A 232 -9.32 19.56 -20.89
C GLN A 232 -10.15 18.41 -21.51
N VAL A 233 -9.71 17.17 -21.37
CA VAL A 233 -10.52 16.00 -21.74
C VAL A 233 -11.34 15.53 -20.54
N ASN A 234 -12.64 15.28 -20.73
CA ASN A 234 -13.51 14.79 -19.65
C ASN A 234 -13.24 13.33 -19.27
N ARG A 235 -12.72 12.54 -20.21
CA ARG A 235 -12.38 11.13 -20.01
C ARG A 235 -11.32 10.73 -21.02
N PHE A 236 -10.24 10.12 -20.54
CA PHE A 236 -9.20 9.50 -21.34
C PHE A 236 -9.01 8.07 -20.84
N ILE A 237 -9.03 7.10 -21.75
CA ILE A 237 -8.91 5.67 -21.40
C ILE A 237 -7.50 5.22 -21.75
N VAL A 238 -6.83 4.58 -20.80
CA VAL A 238 -5.51 3.97 -20.98
C VAL A 238 -5.70 2.47 -20.86
N ASP A 239 -5.47 1.75 -21.95
CA ASP A 239 -5.56 0.29 -21.98
C ASP A 239 -4.15 -0.32 -21.87
N CYS A 240 -3.99 -1.27 -20.96
CA CYS A 240 -2.77 -2.08 -20.83
C CYS A 240 -3.09 -3.53 -21.16
N TYR A 241 -2.21 -4.19 -21.91
CA TYR A 241 -2.43 -5.56 -22.39
C TYR A 241 -1.29 -6.49 -21.97
N CYS A 242 -1.63 -7.69 -21.51
CA CYS A 242 -0.70 -8.78 -21.31
C CYS A 242 -0.74 -9.71 -22.53
N PRO A 243 0.27 -9.67 -23.42
CA PRO A 243 0.21 -10.45 -24.66
C PRO A 243 0.34 -11.95 -24.37
N PRO A 244 -0.18 -12.82 -25.28
CA PRO A 244 -0.06 -14.26 -25.12
C PRO A 244 1.38 -14.77 -24.95
N SER A 245 2.35 -14.09 -25.54
CA SER A 245 3.78 -14.41 -25.39
C SER A 245 4.28 -14.30 -23.94
N VAL A 246 3.62 -13.50 -23.11
CA VAL A 246 3.90 -13.40 -21.67
C VAL A 246 3.12 -14.46 -20.91
N THR A 247 1.81 -14.59 -21.15
CA THR A 247 0.96 -15.54 -20.42
C THR A 247 1.30 -17.01 -20.72
N GLN A 248 1.96 -17.30 -21.84
CA GLN A 248 2.51 -18.63 -22.14
C GLN A 248 3.58 -19.08 -21.14
N ASN A 249 4.19 -18.16 -20.39
CA ASN A 249 5.16 -18.49 -19.34
C ASN A 249 4.48 -18.80 -17.99
N PHE A 250 3.15 -18.73 -17.89
CA PHE A 250 2.43 -19.09 -16.67
C PHE A 250 2.36 -20.63 -16.52
N PRO A 251 2.18 -21.13 -15.29
CA PRO A 251 1.97 -22.56 -15.06
C PRO A 251 0.80 -23.10 -15.90
N GLU A 252 0.91 -24.33 -16.38
CA GLU A 252 -0.16 -24.99 -17.16
C GLU A 252 -1.48 -25.08 -16.37
N SER A 253 -1.39 -25.17 -15.04
CA SER A 253 -2.52 -25.13 -14.11
C SER A 253 -3.20 -23.76 -13.99
N GLY A 254 -2.63 -22.73 -14.62
CA GLY A 254 -3.05 -21.34 -14.48
C GLY A 254 -2.61 -20.68 -13.18
N ILE A 255 -3.12 -19.48 -12.96
CA ILE A 255 -2.93 -18.66 -11.76
C ILE A 255 -4.30 -18.24 -11.19
N THR A 256 -4.36 -17.98 -9.89
CA THR A 256 -5.57 -17.42 -9.24
C THR A 256 -5.25 -16.03 -8.70
N VAL A 257 -5.99 -15.02 -9.15
CA VAL A 257 -5.85 -13.64 -8.65
C VAL A 257 -6.62 -13.53 -7.35
N VAL A 258 -5.90 -13.28 -6.25
CA VAL A 258 -6.46 -13.21 -4.90
C VAL A 258 -6.46 -11.79 -4.31
N LEU A 259 -5.61 -10.90 -4.83
CA LEU A 259 -5.51 -9.51 -4.41
C LEU A 259 -5.24 -8.63 -5.64
N ALA A 260 -5.76 -7.40 -5.61
CA ALA A 260 -5.48 -6.39 -6.62
C ALA A 260 -5.26 -5.03 -5.93
N PHE A 261 -4.24 -4.30 -6.37
CA PHE A 261 -3.88 -2.98 -5.84
C PHE A 261 -3.83 -1.97 -6.99
N PRO A 262 -4.96 -1.31 -7.31
CA PRO A 262 -4.96 -0.24 -8.31
C PRO A 262 -4.21 0.97 -7.76
N HIS A 263 -3.37 1.58 -8.60
CA HIS A 263 -2.62 2.78 -8.25
C HIS A 263 -2.66 3.79 -9.39
N THR A 264 -3.02 5.03 -9.05
CA THR A 264 -3.03 6.19 -9.95
C THR A 264 -2.68 7.44 -9.15
N HIS A 265 -2.25 8.50 -9.85
CA HIS A 265 -2.19 9.85 -9.27
C HIS A 265 -3.58 10.51 -9.25
N LEU A 266 -3.63 11.83 -9.04
CA LEU A 266 -4.86 12.62 -8.81
C LEU A 266 -5.92 12.57 -9.94
N GLN A 267 -5.53 12.18 -11.15
CA GLN A 267 -6.43 12.16 -12.32
C GLN A 267 -6.99 10.77 -12.64
N GLY A 268 -6.62 9.74 -11.86
CA GLY A 268 -7.19 8.40 -12.00
C GLY A 268 -8.51 8.26 -11.24
N LEU A 269 -9.35 7.33 -11.72
CA LEU A 269 -10.65 6.98 -11.16
C LEU A 269 -10.69 5.49 -10.80
#